data_AF-A0A850PD87-F1
#
_entry.id   AF-A0A850PD87-F1
#
_cell.length_a   1.000
_cell.length_b   1.000
_cell.length_c   1.000
_cell.angle_alpha   90.00
_cell.angle_beta   90.00
_cell.angle_gamma   90.00
#
_symmetry.space_group_name_H-M   'P 1'
#
loop_
_entity.id
_entity.type
_entity.pdbx_description
1 polymer ?
#
loop_
_entity_poly.entity_id
_entity_poly.type
_entity_poly.pdbx_seq_one_letter_code
_entity_poly.pdbx_strand_id
1 'polypeptide(L)'
;MSDAGAERSRVGRVCVRLARAMLLTTAAVIAVPVVIAGAVLVRLAAAPLDVSSLLRHVMPVALSDVPPGEIPPGRLTTQRAHVAWPVRAMGWGAPLVVTLDDIAVLDRTGAVADRIARGEVTLGMHDLWHGRVVLRGVRVSGARMRLARQADGRVMLDLPGARPGGGGMPVDLSRLHALALDDTRITLADALTHLTYAVEGVHARLTVLHVGGRFGAVGDAGARFVLGDDEARVRAQGAPLPDGRGVRWSVDMD
;
A
#
# COMPACT_ATOMS: atom_id res chain seq x y z
N MET A 1 36.65 -27.16 -62.32
CA MET A 1 36.93 -27.64 -60.94
C MET A 1 37.25 -26.50 -59.95
N SER A 2 36.88 -25.23 -60.22
CA SER A 2 37.24 -24.07 -59.38
C SER A 2 36.06 -23.48 -58.56
N ASP A 3 34.83 -23.96 -58.76
CA ASP A 3 33.63 -23.31 -58.20
C ASP A 3 33.26 -23.82 -56.79
N ALA A 4 33.48 -25.10 -56.50
CA ALA A 4 33.10 -25.73 -55.24
C ALA A 4 33.89 -25.24 -54.01
N GLY A 5 35.09 -24.69 -54.21
CA GLY A 5 35.92 -24.14 -53.12
C GLY A 5 35.48 -22.74 -52.66
N ALA A 6 35.00 -21.91 -53.60
CA ALA A 6 34.50 -20.57 -53.31
C ALA A 6 33.17 -20.63 -52.54
N GLU A 7 32.32 -21.59 -52.90
CA GLU A 7 31.00 -21.81 -52.30
C GLU A 7 31.08 -22.30 -50.84
N ARG A 8 31.99 -23.24 -50.53
CA ARG A 8 32.26 -23.69 -49.15
C ARG A 8 32.76 -22.56 -48.24
N SER A 9 33.55 -21.62 -48.77
CA SER A 9 34.04 -20.45 -48.01
C SER A 9 32.95 -19.41 -47.70
N ARG A 10 31.90 -19.33 -48.53
CA ARG A 10 30.76 -18.42 -48.33
C ARG A 10 29.82 -18.98 -47.28
N VAL A 11 29.51 -20.28 -47.34
CA VAL A 11 28.63 -20.96 -46.36
C VAL A 11 29.23 -20.90 -44.94
N GLY A 12 30.54 -21.17 -44.78
CA GLY A 12 31.21 -21.07 -43.48
C GLY A 12 31.16 -19.65 -42.88
N ARG A 13 31.35 -18.61 -43.70
CA ARG A 13 31.25 -17.20 -43.26
C ARG A 13 29.81 -16.80 -42.92
N VAL A 14 28.82 -17.34 -43.62
CA VAL A 14 27.39 -17.09 -43.33
C VAL A 14 26.96 -17.80 -42.05
N CYS A 15 27.36 -19.05 -41.82
CA CYS A 15 27.07 -19.79 -40.58
C CYS A 15 27.68 -19.12 -39.34
N VAL A 16 28.93 -18.66 -39.42
CA VAL A 16 29.58 -17.92 -38.31
C VAL A 16 28.88 -16.59 -38.03
N ARG A 17 28.44 -15.87 -39.07
CA ARG A 17 27.67 -14.63 -38.92
C ARG A 17 26.30 -14.87 -38.28
N LEU A 18 25.60 -15.93 -38.69
CA LEU A 18 24.29 -16.31 -38.13
C LEU A 18 24.42 -16.77 -36.67
N ALA A 19 25.40 -17.61 -36.35
CA ALA A 19 25.65 -18.06 -34.97
C ALA A 19 26.03 -16.88 -34.05
N ARG A 20 26.86 -15.95 -34.53
CA ARG A 20 27.19 -14.72 -33.80
C ARG A 20 25.98 -13.82 -33.60
N ALA A 21 25.14 -13.67 -34.62
CA ALA A 21 23.90 -12.89 -34.52
C ALA A 21 22.94 -13.51 -33.50
N MET A 22 22.73 -14.83 -33.53
CA MET A 22 21.91 -15.52 -32.54
C MET A 22 22.45 -15.33 -31.12
N LEU A 23 23.75 -15.53 -30.90
CA LEU A 23 24.38 -15.34 -29.59
C LEU A 23 24.23 -13.90 -29.08
N LEU A 24 24.44 -12.91 -29.94
CA LEU A 24 24.28 -11.50 -29.59
C LEU A 24 22.83 -11.15 -29.28
N THR A 25 21.86 -11.69 -30.02
CA THR A 25 20.44 -11.48 -29.75
C THR A 25 20.05 -12.09 -28.41
N THR A 26 20.46 -13.32 -28.12
CA THR A 26 20.22 -13.96 -26.81
C THR A 26 20.86 -13.18 -25.68
N ALA A 27 22.11 -12.74 -25.85
CA ALA A 27 22.80 -11.92 -24.87
C ALA A 27 22.09 -10.56 -24.66
N ALA A 28 21.61 -9.92 -25.74
CA ALA A 28 20.88 -8.67 -25.66
C ALA A 28 19.53 -8.83 -24.94
N VAL A 29 18.79 -9.91 -25.20
CA VAL A 29 17.51 -10.21 -24.52
C VAL A 29 17.68 -10.33 -23.01
N ILE A 30 18.84 -10.77 -22.52
CA ILE A 30 19.14 -10.87 -21.08
C ILE A 30 19.76 -9.57 -20.55
N ALA A 31 20.72 -9.00 -21.27
CA ALA A 31 21.48 -7.83 -20.83
C ALA A 31 20.60 -6.57 -20.77
N VAL A 32 19.68 -6.40 -21.73
CA VAL A 32 18.80 -5.22 -21.77
C VAL A 32 17.92 -5.11 -20.52
N PRO A 33 17.16 -6.14 -20.09
CA PRO A 33 16.42 -6.10 -18.83
C PRO A 33 17.29 -5.79 -17.61
N VAL A 34 18.51 -6.36 -17.54
CA VAL A 34 19.44 -6.15 -16.42
C VAL A 34 19.89 -4.68 -16.37
N VAL A 35 20.27 -4.11 -17.52
CA VAL A 35 20.68 -2.70 -17.62
C VAL A 35 19.50 -1.78 -17.27
N ILE A 36 18.29 -2.08 -17.75
CA ILE A 36 17.08 -1.32 -17.42
C ILE A 36 16.79 -1.39 -15.92
N ALA A 37 16.80 -2.59 -15.32
CA ALA A 37 16.57 -2.77 -13.89
C ALA A 37 17.62 -2.04 -13.05
N GLY A 38 18.90 -2.11 -13.44
CA GLY A 38 19.99 -1.37 -12.81
C GLY A 38 19.78 0.15 -12.90
N ALA A 39 19.41 0.67 -14.07
CA ALA A 39 19.11 2.09 -14.24
C ALA A 39 17.92 2.54 -13.40
N VAL A 40 16.85 1.72 -13.30
CA VAL A 40 15.69 1.99 -12.44
C VAL A 40 16.07 2.02 -10.97
N LEU A 41 16.87 1.06 -10.49
CA LEU A 41 17.36 1.04 -9.11
C LEU A 41 18.21 2.27 -8.79
N VAL A 42 19.12 2.64 -9.68
CA VAL A 42 19.93 3.87 -9.53
C VAL A 42 19.05 5.11 -9.52
N ARG A 43 18.03 5.18 -10.40
CA ARG A 43 17.09 6.30 -10.43
C ARG A 43 16.27 6.40 -9.14
N LEU A 44 15.77 5.27 -8.63
CA LEU A 44 15.01 5.15 -7.38
C LEU A 44 15.83 5.55 -6.16
N ALA A 45 17.11 5.15 -6.13
CA ALA A 45 18.06 5.54 -5.09
C ALA A 45 18.38 7.04 -5.12
N ALA A 46 18.24 7.69 -6.28
CA ALA A 46 18.52 9.10 -6.47
C ALA A 46 17.29 10.01 -6.25
N ALA A 47 16.10 9.62 -6.71
CA ALA A 47 14.87 10.35 -6.44
C ALA A 47 13.61 9.47 -6.59
N PRO A 48 12.44 9.94 -6.10
CA PRO A 48 11.17 9.26 -6.30
C PRO A 48 10.86 9.05 -7.78
N LEU A 49 10.37 7.86 -8.12
CA LEU A 49 9.96 7.47 -9.46
C LEU A 49 8.43 7.51 -9.52
N ASP A 50 7.89 8.22 -10.52
CA ASP A 50 6.47 8.24 -10.81
C ASP A 50 6.07 6.93 -11.50
N VAL A 51 5.24 6.13 -10.84
CA VAL A 51 4.71 4.86 -11.34
C VAL A 51 3.24 4.97 -11.75
N SER A 52 2.67 6.19 -11.79
CA SER A 52 1.25 6.41 -12.08
C SER A 52 0.83 5.78 -13.40
N SER A 53 1.68 5.86 -14.43
CA SER A 53 1.38 5.25 -15.73
C SER A 53 1.33 3.73 -15.70
N LEU A 54 2.20 3.09 -14.91
CA LEU A 54 2.18 1.64 -14.75
C LEU A 54 0.94 1.23 -13.95
N LEU A 55 0.65 1.96 -12.88
CA LEU A 55 -0.47 1.66 -12.00
C LEU A 55 -1.83 1.80 -12.69
N ARG A 56 -1.98 2.70 -13.68
CA ARG A 56 -3.18 2.81 -14.51
C ARG A 56 -3.56 1.52 -15.25
N HIS A 57 -2.61 0.60 -15.50
CA HIS A 57 -2.91 -0.68 -16.16
C HIS A 57 -3.45 -1.74 -15.19
N VAL A 58 -3.24 -1.56 -13.89
CA VAL A 58 -3.65 -2.50 -12.84
C VAL A 58 -4.87 -1.95 -12.06
N MET A 59 -5.06 -0.64 -12.10
CA MET A 59 -6.22 0.03 -11.51
C MET A 59 -7.44 -0.04 -12.43
N PRO A 60 -8.66 -0.03 -11.86
CA PRO A 60 -8.98 0.00 -10.43
C PRO A 60 -8.88 -1.40 -9.78
N VAL A 61 -8.51 -1.46 -8.49
CA VAL A 61 -8.37 -2.72 -7.73
C VAL A 61 -9.60 -2.95 -6.85
N ALA A 62 -10.15 -4.17 -6.86
CA ALA A 62 -11.30 -4.54 -6.03
C ALA A 62 -10.93 -4.56 -4.54
N LEU A 63 -11.79 -4.03 -3.67
CA LEU A 63 -11.64 -4.10 -2.21
C LEU A 63 -12.20 -5.40 -1.60
N SER A 64 -12.92 -6.18 -2.40
CA SER A 64 -13.53 -7.44 -1.97
C SER A 64 -13.45 -8.44 -3.10
N ASP A 65 -13.23 -9.71 -2.73
CA ASP A 65 -13.32 -10.82 -3.67
C ASP A 65 -14.78 -11.00 -4.10
N VAL A 66 -15.02 -10.92 -5.40
CA VAL A 66 -16.30 -11.22 -6.05
C VAL A 66 -16.10 -12.28 -7.12
N PRO A 67 -17.12 -13.10 -7.41
CA PRO A 67 -17.06 -14.05 -8.50
C PRO A 67 -16.67 -13.38 -9.84
N PRO A 68 -15.99 -14.11 -10.74
CA PRO A 68 -15.66 -13.60 -12.07
C PRO A 68 -16.91 -13.10 -12.81
N GLY A 69 -16.87 -11.84 -13.28
CA GLY A 69 -17.97 -11.21 -14.01
C GLY A 69 -18.88 -10.30 -13.18
N GLU A 70 -18.75 -10.28 -11.86
CA GLU A 70 -19.47 -9.33 -10.99
C GLU A 70 -18.64 -8.07 -10.71
N ILE A 71 -19.33 -6.93 -10.61
CA ILE A 71 -18.70 -5.66 -10.24
C ILE A 71 -18.55 -5.59 -8.71
N PRO A 72 -17.31 -5.46 -8.17
CA PRO A 72 -17.09 -5.39 -6.74
C PRO A 72 -17.80 -4.17 -6.12
N PRO A 73 -18.32 -4.32 -4.88
CA PRO A 73 -19.01 -3.23 -4.19
C PRO A 73 -18.12 -2.01 -3.90
N GLY A 74 -16.81 -2.21 -3.82
CA GLY A 74 -15.83 -1.16 -3.64
C GLY A 74 -14.61 -1.41 -4.52
N ARG A 75 -14.11 -0.36 -5.18
CA ARG A 75 -12.87 -0.37 -5.94
C ARG A 75 -11.97 0.77 -5.51
N LEU A 76 -10.69 0.50 -5.34
CA LEU A 76 -9.68 1.51 -5.07
C LEU A 76 -9.09 2.02 -6.39
N THR A 77 -9.00 3.33 -6.52
CA THR A 77 -8.25 4.01 -7.58
C THR A 77 -7.40 5.12 -6.99
N THR A 78 -6.40 5.58 -7.72
CA THR A 78 -5.48 6.63 -7.28
C THR A 78 -5.05 7.45 -8.50
N GLN A 79 -4.81 8.74 -8.33
CA GLN A 79 -4.38 9.58 -9.46
C GLN A 79 -2.88 9.55 -9.66
N ARG A 80 -2.13 9.61 -8.55
CA ARG A 80 -0.67 9.61 -8.56
C ARG A 80 -0.12 8.53 -7.67
N ALA A 81 1.00 7.97 -8.09
CA ALA A 81 1.73 6.98 -7.34
C ALA A 81 3.23 7.18 -7.53
N HIS A 82 3.94 7.23 -6.41
CA HIS A 82 5.38 7.43 -6.36
C HIS A 82 6.02 6.29 -5.59
N VAL A 83 7.19 5.85 -6.05
CA VAL A 83 8.02 4.89 -5.34
C VAL A 83 9.35 5.55 -5.07
N ALA A 84 9.81 5.53 -3.83
CA ALA A 84 11.07 6.10 -3.41
C ALA A 84 11.88 5.08 -2.63
N TRP A 85 13.19 5.06 -2.88
CA TRP A 85 14.13 4.28 -2.08
C TRP A 85 15.20 5.22 -1.52
N PRO A 86 15.07 5.70 -0.27
CA PRO A 86 15.90 6.77 0.27
C PRO A 86 17.29 6.28 0.72
N VAL A 87 18.02 5.59 -0.16
CA VAL A 87 19.35 5.01 0.10
C VAL A 87 20.35 6.07 0.54
N ARG A 88 20.26 7.29 -0.02
CA ARG A 88 21.16 8.39 0.34
C ARG A 88 21.02 8.84 1.81
N ALA A 89 19.82 8.74 2.37
CA ALA A 89 19.53 9.18 3.73
C ALA A 89 19.68 8.05 4.76
N MET A 90 19.38 6.81 4.38
CA MET A 90 19.25 5.67 5.31
C MET A 90 20.17 4.48 4.96
N GLY A 91 21.00 4.59 3.93
CA GLY A 91 21.88 3.51 3.45
C GLY A 91 21.12 2.42 2.68
N TRP A 92 21.83 1.34 2.31
CA TRP A 92 21.27 0.24 1.52
C TRP A 92 20.14 -0.54 2.21
N GLY A 93 20.05 -0.46 3.54
CA GLY A 93 18.96 -1.05 4.33
C GLY A 93 17.68 -0.23 4.34
N ALA A 94 17.62 0.92 3.64
CA ALA A 94 16.46 1.79 3.60
C ALA A 94 15.20 1.02 3.14
N PRO A 95 14.03 1.25 3.78
CA PRO A 95 12.78 0.68 3.31
C PRO A 95 12.40 1.28 1.94
N LEU A 96 11.67 0.50 1.15
CA LEU A 96 11.03 1.04 -0.05
C LEU A 96 9.75 1.77 0.38
N VAL A 97 9.59 3.01 -0.04
CA VAL A 97 8.42 3.83 0.29
C VAL A 97 7.54 3.94 -0.94
N VAL A 98 6.27 3.55 -0.81
CA VAL A 98 5.25 3.70 -1.84
C VAL A 98 4.25 4.74 -1.36
N THR A 99 4.12 5.82 -2.11
CA THR A 99 3.18 6.91 -1.84
C THR A 99 2.11 6.90 -2.91
N LEU A 100 0.86 6.98 -2.49
CA LEU A 100 -0.31 7.13 -3.33
C LEU A 100 -1.00 8.44 -2.96
N ASP A 101 -1.27 9.29 -3.93
CA ASP A 101 -1.96 10.57 -3.74
C ASP A 101 -3.31 10.57 -4.48
N ASP A 102 -4.31 11.22 -3.88
CA ASP A 102 -5.69 11.29 -4.35
C ASP A 102 -6.32 9.91 -4.56
N ILE A 103 -6.29 9.09 -3.50
CA ILE A 103 -6.90 7.77 -3.49
C ILE A 103 -8.42 7.95 -3.33
N ALA A 104 -9.18 7.27 -4.18
CA ALA A 104 -10.64 7.23 -4.11
C ALA A 104 -11.13 5.80 -4.02
N VAL A 105 -12.14 5.59 -3.16
CA VAL A 105 -12.93 4.38 -3.14
C VAL A 105 -14.17 4.63 -3.97
N LEU A 106 -14.31 3.87 -5.04
CA LEU A 106 -15.44 3.90 -5.96
C LEU A 106 -16.45 2.83 -5.57
N ASP A 107 -17.73 3.16 -5.63
CA ASP A 107 -18.81 2.19 -5.50
C ASP A 107 -19.01 1.39 -6.82
N ARG A 108 -20.06 0.55 -6.86
CA ARG A 108 -20.42 -0.21 -8.07
C ARG A 108 -20.77 0.69 -9.26
N THR A 109 -21.36 1.85 -9.02
CA THR A 109 -21.76 2.82 -10.05
C THR A 109 -20.58 3.63 -10.59
N GLY A 110 -19.43 3.58 -9.90
CA GLY A 110 -18.26 4.39 -10.20
C GLY A 110 -18.27 5.76 -9.53
N ALA A 111 -19.26 6.04 -8.69
CA ALA A 111 -19.28 7.23 -7.85
C ALA A 111 -18.25 7.09 -6.71
N VAL A 112 -17.69 8.22 -6.27
CA VAL A 112 -16.72 8.23 -5.18
C VAL A 112 -17.47 8.13 -3.85
N ALA A 113 -17.28 7.01 -3.15
CA ALA A 113 -17.81 6.78 -1.81
C ALA A 113 -16.91 7.42 -0.74
N ASP A 114 -15.60 7.16 -0.83
CA ASP A 114 -14.60 7.64 0.13
C ASP A 114 -13.36 8.22 -0.56
N ARG A 115 -12.60 9.03 0.17
CA ARG A 115 -11.35 9.62 -0.31
C ARG A 115 -10.26 9.58 0.75
N ILE A 116 -9.03 9.40 0.29
CA ILE A 116 -7.83 9.55 1.10
C ILE A 116 -6.90 10.46 0.30
N ALA A 117 -6.55 11.62 0.88
CA ALA A 117 -5.70 12.59 0.20
C ALA A 117 -4.31 11.99 -0.09
N ARG A 118 -3.75 11.27 0.89
CA ARG A 118 -2.46 10.61 0.74
C ARG A 118 -2.36 9.34 1.58
N GLY A 119 -1.85 8.27 0.97
CA GLY A 119 -1.47 7.03 1.64
C GLY A 119 0.00 6.73 1.38
N GLU A 120 0.73 6.33 2.40
CA GLU A 120 2.13 5.94 2.29
C GLU A 120 2.32 4.60 2.98
N VAL A 121 2.99 3.69 2.28
CA VAL A 121 3.32 2.36 2.77
C VAL A 121 4.83 2.18 2.69
N THR A 122 5.43 1.76 3.80
CA THR A 122 6.85 1.40 3.85
C THR A 122 7.00 -0.11 3.82
N LEU A 123 7.86 -0.59 2.94
CA LEU A 123 8.10 -1.99 2.68
C LEU A 123 9.54 -2.35 3.04
N GLY A 124 9.73 -3.52 3.66
CA GLY A 124 11.06 -4.02 3.99
C GLY A 124 11.84 -4.40 2.73
N MET A 125 12.90 -3.66 2.38
CA MET A 125 13.71 -3.93 1.19
C MET A 125 14.33 -5.34 1.23
N HIS A 126 14.88 -5.76 2.37
CA HIS A 126 15.40 -7.12 2.56
C HIS A 126 14.36 -8.21 2.27
N ASP A 127 13.10 -8.00 2.67
CA ASP A 127 12.03 -8.96 2.44
C ASP A 127 11.68 -9.04 0.95
N LEU A 128 11.68 -7.90 0.25
CA LEU A 128 11.43 -7.83 -1.19
C LEU A 128 12.50 -8.59 -1.99
N TRP A 129 13.77 -8.49 -1.61
CA TRP A 129 14.86 -9.28 -2.23
C TRP A 129 14.64 -10.80 -2.12
N HIS A 130 13.94 -11.24 -1.09
CA HIS A 130 13.57 -12.65 -0.86
C HIS A 130 12.17 -12.98 -1.39
N GLY A 131 11.58 -12.12 -2.21
CA GLY A 131 10.25 -12.32 -2.81
C GLY A 131 9.08 -12.16 -1.82
N ARG A 132 9.29 -11.51 -0.68
CA ARG A 132 8.26 -11.29 0.35
C ARG A 132 7.87 -9.82 0.43
N VAL A 133 6.58 -9.53 0.32
CA VAL A 133 6.04 -8.19 0.54
C VAL A 133 5.67 -8.06 2.01
N VAL A 134 6.48 -7.33 2.78
CA VAL A 134 6.26 -7.10 4.22
C VAL A 134 6.00 -5.62 4.44
N LEU A 135 4.77 -5.29 4.85
CA LEU A 135 4.39 -3.94 5.26
C LEU A 135 4.99 -3.65 6.63
N ARG A 136 5.86 -2.63 6.70
CA ARG A 136 6.50 -2.19 7.94
C ARG A 136 5.88 -0.94 8.53
N GLY A 137 5.26 -0.12 7.69
CA GLY A 137 4.61 1.08 8.19
C GLY A 137 3.55 1.56 7.24
N VAL A 138 2.49 2.15 7.80
CA VAL A 138 1.39 2.73 7.06
C VAL A 138 1.16 4.14 7.60
N ARG A 139 1.12 5.11 6.70
CA ARG A 139 0.74 6.49 7.01
C ARG A 139 -0.42 6.89 6.11
N VAL A 140 -1.48 7.41 6.71
CA VAL A 140 -2.67 7.87 6.00
C VAL A 140 -2.92 9.31 6.40
N SER A 141 -3.25 10.17 5.44
CA SER A 141 -3.51 11.59 5.68
C SER A 141 -4.72 12.08 4.90
N GLY A 142 -5.56 12.88 5.55
CA GLY A 142 -6.76 13.46 4.92
C GLY A 142 -7.79 12.42 4.51
N ALA A 143 -7.91 11.32 5.26
CA ALA A 143 -8.89 10.28 4.97
C ALA A 143 -10.30 10.71 5.38
N ARG A 144 -11.28 10.48 4.52
CA ARG A 144 -12.71 10.66 4.78
C ARG A 144 -13.38 9.34 4.49
N MET A 145 -13.80 8.66 5.55
CA MET A 145 -14.35 7.32 5.49
C MET A 145 -15.76 7.28 6.06
N ARG A 146 -16.65 6.61 5.34
CA ARG A 146 -18.01 6.34 5.80
C ARG A 146 -18.13 4.89 6.20
N LEU A 147 -18.58 4.65 7.42
CA LEU A 147 -18.85 3.35 7.97
C LEU A 147 -20.34 3.21 8.24
N ALA A 148 -20.84 1.99 8.16
CA ALA A 148 -22.19 1.62 8.57
C ALA A 148 -22.13 0.47 9.55
N ARG A 149 -22.78 0.60 10.70
CA ARG A 149 -23.05 -0.51 11.61
C ARG A 149 -24.40 -1.13 11.22
N GLN A 150 -24.38 -2.42 10.92
CA GLN A 150 -25.55 -3.21 10.57
C GLN A 150 -26.32 -3.62 11.85
N ALA A 151 -27.56 -4.08 11.68
CA ALA A 151 -28.41 -4.53 12.79
C ALA A 151 -27.83 -5.75 13.55
N ASP A 152 -26.89 -6.47 12.96
CA ASP A 152 -26.15 -7.57 13.61
C ASP A 152 -24.90 -7.09 14.39
N GLY A 153 -24.68 -5.78 14.46
CA GLY A 153 -23.56 -5.14 15.15
C GLY A 153 -22.26 -5.08 14.35
N ARG A 154 -22.18 -5.66 13.15
CA ARG A 154 -20.98 -5.56 12.30
C ARG A 154 -20.82 -4.14 11.76
N VAL A 155 -19.60 -3.62 11.83
CA VAL A 155 -19.22 -2.33 11.23
C VAL A 155 -18.49 -2.59 9.92
N MET A 156 -18.93 -1.94 8.85
CA MET A 156 -18.37 -2.08 7.51
C MET A 156 -18.24 -0.72 6.84
N LEU A 157 -17.49 -0.65 5.73
CA LEU A 157 -17.51 0.51 4.85
C LEU A 157 -18.93 0.70 4.29
N ASP A 158 -19.44 1.94 4.32
CA ASP A 158 -20.75 2.33 3.80
C ASP A 158 -20.72 2.38 2.27
N LEU A 159 -20.65 1.20 1.66
CA LEU A 159 -20.65 1.01 0.22
C LEU A 159 -22.02 0.50 -0.24
N PRO A 160 -22.71 1.20 -1.16
CA PRO A 160 -23.98 0.77 -1.69
C PRO A 160 -23.92 -0.64 -2.28
N GLY A 161 -24.70 -1.56 -1.71
CA GLY A 161 -24.79 -2.96 -2.17
C GLY A 161 -23.66 -3.88 -1.72
N ALA A 162 -22.77 -3.43 -0.83
CA ALA A 162 -21.82 -4.33 -0.16
C ALA A 162 -22.57 -5.38 0.66
N ARG A 163 -22.27 -6.67 0.43
CA ARG A 163 -22.82 -7.76 1.23
C ARG A 163 -21.99 -7.92 2.50
N PRO A 164 -22.61 -8.17 3.66
CA PRO A 164 -21.89 -8.51 4.87
C PRO A 164 -21.09 -9.79 4.69
N GLY A 165 -19.75 -9.71 4.75
CA GLY A 165 -18.86 -10.86 4.58
C GLY A 165 -17.92 -10.81 3.38
N GLY A 166 -17.84 -9.69 2.66
CA GLY A 166 -16.75 -9.49 1.70
C GLY A 166 -15.42 -9.46 2.44
N GLY A 167 -14.66 -10.56 2.33
CA GLY A 167 -13.30 -10.66 2.85
C GLY A 167 -12.48 -9.50 2.31
N GLY A 168 -12.14 -8.57 3.19
CA GLY A 168 -11.10 -7.60 2.90
C GLY A 168 -9.81 -8.35 2.60
N MET A 169 -8.94 -7.75 1.80
CA MET A 169 -7.60 -8.29 1.54
C MET A 169 -6.97 -8.72 2.88
N PRO A 170 -6.51 -9.98 3.03
CA PRO A 170 -5.87 -10.41 4.25
C PRO A 170 -4.53 -9.66 4.40
N VAL A 171 -4.57 -8.52 5.08
CA VAL A 171 -3.37 -7.75 5.41
C VAL A 171 -2.80 -8.33 6.70
N ASP A 172 -1.68 -9.03 6.58
CA ASP A 172 -0.91 -9.48 7.74
C ASP A 172 -0.26 -8.27 8.43
N LEU A 173 -0.86 -7.83 9.54
CA LEU A 173 -0.37 -6.71 10.35
C LEU A 173 0.67 -7.13 11.38
N SER A 174 1.03 -8.43 11.48
CA SER A 174 1.98 -8.94 12.48
C SER A 174 3.40 -8.36 12.32
N ARG A 175 3.70 -7.76 11.18
CA ARG A 175 5.00 -7.13 10.90
C ARG A 175 4.92 -5.61 10.76
N LEU A 176 3.76 -5.03 11.03
CA LEU A 176 3.61 -3.60 11.09
C LEU A 176 4.40 -3.07 12.29
N HIS A 177 5.25 -2.08 12.06
CA HIS A 177 6.06 -1.40 13.07
C HIS A 177 5.56 0.01 13.34
N ALA A 178 4.96 0.66 12.36
CA ALA A 178 4.48 2.03 12.48
C ALA A 178 3.10 2.22 11.85
N LEU A 179 2.22 2.91 12.54
CA LEU A 179 0.94 3.37 12.02
C LEU A 179 0.83 4.87 12.28
N ALA A 180 0.58 5.65 11.25
CA ALA A 180 0.30 7.06 11.38
C ALA A 180 -1.01 7.43 10.69
N LEU A 181 -1.87 8.16 11.39
CA LEU A 181 -3.08 8.77 10.85
C LEU A 181 -2.94 10.28 11.05
N ASP A 182 -3.35 11.05 10.06
CA ASP A 182 -3.33 12.50 10.10
C ASP A 182 -4.61 13.04 9.47
N ASP A 183 -5.23 14.03 10.11
CA ASP A 183 -6.46 14.69 9.67
C ASP A 183 -7.51 13.72 9.09
N THR A 184 -7.82 12.66 9.83
CA THR A 184 -8.76 11.65 9.37
C THR A 184 -10.15 11.90 9.95
N ARG A 185 -11.17 11.79 9.10
CA ARG A 185 -12.60 11.89 9.46
C ARG A 185 -13.29 10.57 9.16
N ILE A 186 -13.99 10.05 10.16
CA ILE A 186 -14.76 8.81 10.08
C ILE A 186 -16.19 9.13 10.48
N THR A 187 -17.16 8.83 9.63
CA THR A 187 -18.58 8.93 9.96
C THR A 187 -19.17 7.53 10.05
N LEU A 188 -19.86 7.20 11.14
CA LEU A 188 -20.51 5.91 11.35
C LEU A 188 -22.03 6.12 11.39
N ALA A 189 -22.73 5.59 10.39
CA ALA A 189 -24.19 5.44 10.45
C ALA A 189 -24.52 4.16 11.24
N ASP A 190 -25.22 4.28 12.37
CA ASP A 190 -25.54 3.14 13.22
C ASP A 190 -27.01 2.73 13.09
N ALA A 191 -27.24 1.53 12.54
CA ALA A 191 -28.58 0.97 12.39
C ALA A 191 -29.22 0.51 13.71
N LEU A 192 -28.43 0.26 14.76
CA LEU A 192 -28.93 -0.14 16.08
C LEU A 192 -29.47 1.05 16.86
N THR A 193 -28.74 2.16 16.86
CA THR A 193 -29.14 3.36 17.62
C THR A 193 -29.87 4.39 16.75
N HIS A 194 -29.90 4.20 15.43
CA HIS A 194 -30.40 5.18 14.45
C HIS A 194 -29.70 6.55 14.54
N LEU A 195 -28.44 6.56 15.01
CA LEU A 195 -27.63 7.77 15.15
C LEU A 195 -26.47 7.75 14.16
N THR A 196 -26.01 8.94 13.79
CA THR A 196 -24.76 9.10 13.04
C THR A 196 -23.70 9.67 13.98
N TYR A 197 -22.60 8.93 14.15
CA TYR A 197 -21.44 9.37 14.91
C TYR A 197 -20.40 9.92 13.95
N ALA A 198 -19.80 11.06 14.26
CA ALA A 198 -18.65 11.57 13.52
C ALA A 198 -17.43 11.60 14.42
N VAL A 199 -16.31 11.13 13.90
CA VAL A 199 -15.00 11.24 14.53
C VAL A 199 -14.14 12.08 13.60
N GLU A 200 -13.73 13.25 14.05
CA GLU A 200 -13.00 14.23 13.27
C GLU A 200 -11.60 14.47 13.82
N GLY A 201 -10.70 14.97 12.97
CA GLY A 201 -9.34 15.34 13.38
C GLY A 201 -8.57 14.17 13.98
N VAL A 202 -8.87 12.94 13.55
CA VAL A 202 -8.19 11.75 14.04
C VAL A 202 -6.73 11.84 13.63
N HIS A 203 -5.87 11.88 14.62
CA HIS A 203 -4.44 11.78 14.48
C HIS A 203 -3.95 10.63 15.35
N ALA A 204 -2.99 9.88 14.83
CA ALA A 204 -2.33 8.83 15.58
C ALA A 204 -0.90 8.71 15.07
N ARG A 205 0.05 8.51 15.97
CA ARG A 205 1.43 8.17 15.65
C ARG A 205 1.84 7.04 16.57
N LEU A 206 1.66 5.82 16.08
CA LEU A 206 1.83 4.62 16.85
C LEU A 206 3.05 3.85 16.35
N THR A 207 3.93 3.48 17.27
CA THR A 207 4.96 2.47 17.07
C THR A 207 4.47 1.17 17.68
N VAL A 208 4.37 0.15 16.85
CA VAL A 208 3.96 -1.19 17.23
C VAL A 208 5.15 -1.93 17.84
N LEU A 209 4.92 -2.51 19.02
CA LEU A 209 5.86 -3.32 19.77
C LEU A 209 5.41 -4.76 19.80
N HIS A 210 6.36 -5.67 19.61
CA HIS A 210 6.16 -7.11 19.79
C HIS A 210 7.00 -7.56 20.98
N VAL A 211 6.36 -7.88 22.10
CA VAL A 211 7.05 -8.35 23.31
C VAL A 211 6.49 -9.69 23.73
N GLY A 212 7.30 -10.75 23.69
CA GLY A 212 6.91 -12.07 24.20
C GLY A 212 5.67 -12.68 23.51
N GLY A 213 5.49 -12.44 22.21
CA GLY A 213 4.32 -12.89 21.46
C GLY A 213 3.06 -12.03 21.67
N ARG A 214 3.15 -10.95 22.45
CA ARG A 214 2.08 -9.97 22.65
C ARG A 214 2.33 -8.73 21.79
N PHE A 215 1.25 -8.22 21.22
CA PHE A 215 1.22 -7.00 20.44
C PHE A 215 0.87 -5.82 21.37
N GLY A 216 1.66 -4.76 21.31
CA GLY A 216 1.39 -3.48 21.95
C GLY A 216 1.65 -2.34 20.99
N ALA A 217 1.15 -1.15 21.28
CA ALA A 217 1.47 0.06 20.53
C ALA A 217 1.77 1.18 21.51
N VAL A 218 2.80 1.98 21.22
CA VAL A 218 3.19 3.17 21.98
C VAL A 218 3.14 4.40 21.08
N GLY A 219 3.00 5.58 21.66
CA GLY A 219 2.90 6.84 20.93
C GLY A 219 1.65 7.63 21.32
N ASP A 220 1.18 8.49 20.43
CA ASP A 220 0.05 9.37 20.69
C ASP A 220 -1.12 9.08 19.75
N ALA A 221 -2.33 9.30 20.23
CA ALA A 221 -3.54 9.31 19.43
C ALA A 221 -4.51 10.35 19.97
N GLY A 222 -5.30 10.94 19.09
CA GLY A 222 -6.36 11.84 19.51
C GLY A 222 -7.42 11.98 18.44
N ALA A 223 -8.62 12.33 18.89
CA ALA A 223 -9.79 12.45 18.04
C ALA A 223 -10.82 13.36 18.68
N ARG A 224 -11.66 13.98 17.84
CA ARG A 224 -12.86 14.69 18.26
C ARG A 224 -14.06 13.83 17.91
N PHE A 225 -14.85 13.45 18.91
CA PHE A 225 -16.14 12.78 18.73
C PHE A 225 -17.23 13.84 18.68
N VAL A 226 -18.11 13.73 17.70
CA VAL A 226 -19.25 14.62 17.49
C VAL A 226 -20.51 13.76 17.39
N LEU A 227 -21.50 14.07 18.24
CA LEU A 227 -22.80 13.41 18.26
C LEU A 227 -23.89 14.47 18.42
N GLY A 228 -24.57 14.81 17.32
CA GLY A 228 -25.51 15.93 17.34
C GLY A 228 -24.78 17.24 17.63
N ASP A 229 -25.19 17.94 18.70
CA ASP A 229 -24.57 19.18 19.18
C ASP A 229 -23.46 18.94 20.22
N ASP A 230 -23.31 17.70 20.70
CA ASP A 230 -22.29 17.34 21.70
C ASP A 230 -20.94 17.04 21.04
N GLU A 231 -19.87 17.61 21.60
CA GLU A 231 -18.49 17.33 21.22
C GLU A 231 -17.73 16.78 22.43
N ALA A 232 -16.92 15.75 22.22
CA ALA A 232 -15.93 15.27 23.19
C ALA A 232 -14.57 15.13 22.51
N ARG A 233 -13.50 15.54 23.18
CA ARG A 233 -12.13 15.37 22.69
C ARG A 233 -11.45 14.30 23.51
N VAL A 234 -10.85 13.34 22.82
CA VAL A 234 -10.06 12.29 23.46
C VAL A 234 -8.62 12.45 23.03
N ARG A 235 -7.71 12.39 24.01
CA ARG A 235 -6.28 12.27 23.78
C ARG A 235 -5.77 11.05 24.53
N ALA A 236 -4.90 10.29 23.89
CA ALA A 236 -4.34 9.08 24.44
C ALA A 236 -2.83 9.09 24.20
N GLN A 237 -2.06 8.71 25.22
CA GLN A 237 -0.62 8.54 25.13
C GLN A 237 -0.22 7.18 25.70
N GLY A 238 0.54 6.42 24.92
CA GLY A 238 1.04 5.10 25.24
C GLY A 238 2.55 5.12 25.44
N ALA A 239 3.01 4.60 26.56
CA ALA A 239 4.43 4.45 26.87
C ALA A 239 4.75 3.01 27.31
N PRO A 240 5.93 2.48 26.98
CA PRO A 240 6.33 1.15 27.42
C PRO A 240 6.47 1.14 28.96
N LEU A 241 6.09 0.02 29.58
CA LEU A 241 6.30 -0.18 31.01
C LEU A 241 7.80 -0.33 31.32
N PRO A 242 8.25 0.04 32.53
CA PRO A 242 9.67 -0.06 32.92
C PRO A 242 10.23 -1.48 32.88
N ASP A 243 9.38 -2.49 33.03
CA ASP A 243 9.73 -3.91 32.94
C ASP A 243 9.90 -4.40 31.50
N GLY A 244 9.58 -3.56 30.52
CA GLY A 244 9.60 -3.87 29.09
C GLY A 244 8.56 -4.91 28.66
N ARG A 245 7.62 -5.32 29.53
CA ARG A 245 6.67 -6.44 29.29
C ARG A 245 5.26 -5.99 28.93
N GLY A 246 5.01 -4.69 28.84
CA GLY A 246 3.73 -4.16 28.43
C GLY A 246 3.77 -2.67 28.12
N VAL A 247 2.59 -2.11 27.90
CA VAL A 247 2.38 -0.70 27.59
C VAL A 247 1.34 -0.13 28.55
N ARG A 248 1.59 1.08 29.05
CA ARG A 248 0.59 1.86 29.78
C ARG A 248 0.03 2.94 28.86
N TRP A 249 -1.29 3.03 28.81
CA TRP A 249 -2.00 4.11 28.15
C TRP A 249 -2.61 5.05 29.18
N SER A 250 -2.33 6.34 29.05
CA SER A 250 -3.08 7.41 29.71
C SER A 250 -4.06 7.99 28.70
N VAL A 251 -5.33 8.05 29.07
CA VAL A 251 -6.40 8.62 28.25
C VAL A 251 -6.98 9.81 29.00
N ASP A 252 -7.09 10.92 28.30
CA ASP A 252 -7.67 12.17 28.76
C ASP A 252 -8.87 12.51 27.88
N MET A 253 -9.94 13.00 28.50
CA MET A 253 -11.20 13.30 27.81
C MET A 253 -11.75 14.64 28.31
N ASP A 254 -11.88 15.57 27.36
CA ASP A 254 -12.40 16.93 27.56
C ASP A 254 -13.76 17.11 26.87
#